data_AF-A0A370STP0-F1
#
_entry.id   AF-A0A370STP0-F1
#
_cell.length_a   1.000
_cell.length_b   1.000
_cell.length_c   1.000
_cell.angle_alpha   90.00
_cell.angle_beta   90.00
_cell.angle_gamma   90.00
#
_symmetry.space_group_name_H-M   'P 1'
#
loop_
_entity.id
_entity.type
_entity.pdbx_description
1 polymer ?
#
loop_
_entity_poly.entity_id
_entity_poly.type
_entity_poly.pdbx_seq_one_letter_code
_entity_poly.pdbx_strand_id
1 'polypeptide(L)'
;MHNYNLVRMAKPTDNFERFPENNNDAPAVRRKRSLGYTTKFWENASTITFSFMHDVSDELKYRIELGIRKWEPFVSLAFELVENVPGMIRIALQGKDSYSFIGIDAMKVDVNEPTMVLGTAPDSPLFDHTVQHEFGHALGFHHAHLHPEARIPWNKEAAYEFLGKQHGWTKEDVDSNLFELESPHAAVFGDYDKLSIMHYPTTNLIYGNDAVGLNLTLSDKDKAFARKIYPALNYGQLPA
;
A
#
# COMPACT_ATOMS: atom_id res chain seq x y z
N MET A 1 -18.04 10.30 -16.38
CA MET A 1 -17.39 10.41 -15.06
C MET A 1 -16.42 9.26 -14.95
N HIS A 2 -15.17 9.50 -14.53
CA HIS A 2 -14.23 8.41 -14.30
C HIS A 2 -14.47 7.86 -12.90
N ASN A 3 -14.92 6.61 -12.81
CA ASN A 3 -15.05 5.92 -11.52
C ASN A 3 -13.67 5.36 -11.16
N TYR A 4 -13.04 5.99 -10.17
CA TYR A 4 -11.80 5.48 -9.60
C TYR A 4 -12.14 4.49 -8.48
N ASN A 5 -11.63 3.27 -8.60
CA ASN A 5 -11.66 2.30 -7.52
C ASN A 5 -10.68 2.80 -6.45
N LEU A 6 -11.23 3.29 -5.34
CA LEU A 6 -10.45 3.70 -4.18
C LEU A 6 -10.37 2.50 -3.24
N VAL A 7 -9.14 2.16 -2.88
CA VAL A 7 -8.73 0.97 -2.13
C VAL A 7 -9.15 1.13 -0.66
N ARG A 8 -9.27 0.05 0.11
CA ARG A 8 -9.43 0.14 1.57
C ARG A 8 -8.18 -0.39 2.25
N MET A 9 -7.58 0.35 3.19
CA MET A 9 -6.51 -0.22 4.01
C MET A 9 -7.11 -1.28 4.94
N ALA A 10 -6.64 -2.52 4.83
CA ALA A 10 -7.04 -3.59 5.73
C ALA A 10 -6.37 -3.41 7.10
N LYS A 11 -7.17 -3.31 8.16
CA LYS A 11 -6.69 -3.24 9.54
C LYS A 11 -6.84 -4.60 10.23
N PRO A 12 -5.81 -5.13 10.91
CA PRO A 12 -5.98 -6.21 11.88
C PRO A 12 -6.99 -5.76 12.96
N THR A 13 -7.85 -6.67 13.43
CA THR A 13 -8.78 -6.37 14.52
C THR A 13 -8.02 -6.17 15.84
N ASP A 14 -8.33 -5.09 16.55
CA ASP A 14 -7.63 -4.70 17.78
C ASP A 14 -7.79 -5.74 18.89
N ASN A 15 -6.66 -6.26 19.38
CA ASN A 15 -6.57 -6.99 20.65
C ASN A 15 -5.10 -7.04 21.13
N PHE A 16 -4.51 -5.88 21.44
CA PHE A 16 -3.23 -5.82 22.15
C PHE A 16 -3.25 -4.81 23.29
N GLU A 17 -2.86 -5.30 24.47
CA GLU A 17 -2.73 -4.50 25.69
C GLU A 17 -1.61 -3.45 25.56
N ARG A 18 -1.83 -2.25 26.11
CA ARG A 18 -0.83 -1.18 26.12
C ARG A 18 0.31 -1.47 27.09
N PHE A 19 1.54 -1.33 26.61
CA PHE A 19 2.70 -1.06 27.44
C PHE A 19 3.03 0.45 27.43
N PRO A 20 3.56 1.03 28.53
CA PRO A 20 3.67 2.49 28.67
C PRO A 20 4.90 3.07 27.95
N GLU A 21 4.70 4.21 27.28
CA GLU A 21 5.77 5.04 26.73
C GLU A 21 6.42 5.93 27.80
N ASN A 22 7.70 6.23 27.64
CA ASN A 22 8.45 7.17 28.49
C ASN A 22 8.97 8.33 27.62
N ASN A 23 8.51 9.55 27.91
CA ASN A 23 8.89 10.77 27.18
C ASN A 23 10.30 11.25 27.52
N ASN A 24 10.98 11.85 26.53
CA ASN A 24 11.91 12.97 26.73
C ASN A 24 12.14 13.73 25.41
N ASP A 25 11.88 15.04 25.42
CA ASP A 25 11.99 15.94 24.26
C ASP A 25 13.41 16.48 24.04
N ALA A 26 13.78 16.68 22.77
CA ALA A 26 14.86 17.57 22.34
C ALA A 26 14.59 18.09 20.89
N PRO A 27 15.04 19.30 20.51
CA PRO A 27 14.33 20.13 19.53
C PRO A 27 14.58 19.82 18.04
N ALA A 28 13.59 20.19 17.23
CA ALA A 28 13.50 19.85 15.81
C ALA A 28 14.31 20.74 14.85
N VAL A 29 14.97 20.11 13.86
CA VAL A 29 15.24 20.70 12.54
C VAL A 29 15.11 19.61 11.46
N ARG A 30 14.53 19.98 10.30
CA ARG A 30 14.77 19.41 8.93
C ARG A 30 13.73 18.47 8.27
N ARG A 31 12.68 19.11 7.72
CA ARG A 31 12.14 19.00 6.33
C ARG A 31 11.82 17.62 5.69
N LYS A 32 10.59 17.55 5.13
CA LYS A 32 10.02 16.62 4.12
C LYS A 32 9.70 15.19 4.54
N ARG A 33 8.81 14.50 3.77
CA ARG A 33 8.82 13.04 3.36
C ARG A 33 7.58 12.06 3.59
N SER A 34 7.52 10.86 2.94
CA SER A 34 6.42 9.95 2.43
C SER A 34 6.39 8.47 2.91
N LEU A 35 5.21 7.86 2.98
CA LEU A 35 4.81 7.05 4.14
C LEU A 35 5.05 5.51 4.11
N GLY A 36 5.58 4.98 5.22
CA GLY A 36 5.60 3.56 5.63
C GLY A 36 5.95 3.42 7.13
N TYR A 37 6.09 2.21 7.68
CA TYR A 37 6.51 2.00 9.09
C TYR A 37 7.57 0.90 9.19
N THR A 38 8.63 1.11 9.99
CA THR A 38 9.70 0.11 10.18
C THR A 38 9.19 -1.23 10.70
N THR A 39 8.19 -1.20 11.58
CA THR A 39 7.55 -2.38 12.18
C THR A 39 6.60 -3.13 11.23
N LYS A 40 6.47 -2.68 9.98
CA LYS A 40 5.60 -3.28 8.96
C LYS A 40 6.40 -3.83 7.76
N PHE A 41 7.65 -3.42 7.58
CA PHE A 41 8.47 -3.88 6.47
C PHE A 41 8.93 -5.33 6.66
N TRP A 42 9.14 -6.03 5.55
CA TRP A 42 9.75 -7.36 5.53
C TRP A 42 11.23 -7.27 5.93
N GLU A 43 11.82 -8.40 6.30
CA GLU A 43 13.27 -8.47 6.50
C GLU A 43 13.98 -8.21 5.15
N ASN A 44 14.94 -7.31 5.12
CA ASN A 44 15.66 -6.99 3.89
C ASN A 44 16.49 -8.19 3.42
N ALA A 45 16.56 -8.42 2.11
CA ALA A 45 17.14 -9.62 1.48
C ALA A 45 16.43 -10.95 1.78
N SER A 46 15.18 -10.92 2.27
CA SER A 46 14.34 -12.12 2.37
C SER A 46 13.63 -12.46 1.06
N THR A 47 13.13 -13.71 0.99
CA THR A 47 12.16 -14.14 -0.04
C THR A 47 10.76 -14.02 0.52
N ILE A 48 9.89 -13.30 -0.20
CA ILE A 48 8.46 -13.21 0.10
C ILE A 48 7.72 -14.18 -0.82
N THR A 49 7.03 -15.15 -0.24
CA THR A 49 6.19 -16.08 -1.01
C THR A 49 4.79 -15.51 -1.21
N PHE A 50 4.24 -15.70 -2.40
CA PHE A 50 2.85 -15.38 -2.70
C PHE A 50 2.12 -16.56 -3.34
N SER A 51 0.82 -16.67 -3.09
CA SER A 51 -0.02 -17.73 -3.63
C SER A 51 -1.41 -17.20 -3.99
N PHE A 52 -2.17 -17.95 -4.79
CA PHE A 52 -3.57 -17.65 -5.08
C PHE A 52 -4.49 -18.45 -4.16
N MET A 53 -5.59 -17.84 -3.71
CA MET A 53 -6.57 -18.49 -2.81
C MET A 53 -7.43 -19.55 -3.52
N HIS A 54 -7.58 -19.42 -4.84
CA HIS A 54 -8.38 -20.28 -5.70
C HIS A 54 -7.65 -20.49 -7.03
N ASP A 55 -8.13 -21.43 -7.84
CA ASP A 55 -7.58 -21.63 -9.18
C ASP A 55 -7.74 -20.38 -10.06
N VAL A 56 -6.65 -20.00 -10.70
CA VAL A 56 -6.52 -18.87 -11.63
C VAL A 56 -5.87 -19.39 -12.90
N SER A 57 -6.29 -18.93 -14.08
CA SER A 57 -5.66 -19.33 -15.34
C SER A 57 -4.19 -18.92 -15.39
N ASP A 58 -3.33 -19.73 -15.99
CA ASP A 58 -1.88 -19.46 -15.99
C ASP A 58 -1.51 -18.13 -16.69
N GLU A 59 -2.30 -17.71 -17.68
CA GLU A 59 -2.20 -16.37 -18.30
C GLU A 59 -2.40 -15.25 -17.27
N LEU A 60 -3.41 -15.39 -16.40
CA LEU A 60 -3.74 -14.38 -15.39
C LEU A 60 -2.79 -14.45 -14.19
N LYS A 61 -2.34 -15.65 -13.78
CA LYS A 61 -1.23 -15.81 -12.82
C LYS A 61 0.00 -15.05 -13.31
N TYR A 62 0.43 -15.30 -14.55
CA TYR A 62 1.60 -14.68 -15.16
C TYR A 62 1.46 -13.16 -15.29
N ARG A 63 0.28 -12.64 -15.66
CA ARG A 63 0.02 -11.19 -15.71
C ARG A 63 0.13 -10.53 -14.32
N ILE A 64 -0.43 -11.16 -13.29
CA ILE A 64 -0.33 -10.67 -11.90
C ILE A 64 1.13 -10.69 -11.45
N GLU A 65 1.86 -11.79 -11.68
CA GLU A 65 3.28 -11.90 -11.38
C GLU A 65 4.12 -10.83 -12.10
N LEU A 66 3.86 -10.55 -13.38
CA LEU A 66 4.53 -9.45 -14.11
C LEU A 66 4.29 -8.07 -13.50
N GLY A 67 3.11 -7.85 -12.90
CA GLY A 67 2.77 -6.63 -12.15
C GLY A 67 3.52 -6.54 -10.83
N ILE A 68 3.51 -7.63 -10.05
CA ILE A 68 4.25 -7.79 -8.79
C ILE A 68 5.75 -7.51 -9.00
N ARG A 69 6.36 -8.16 -10.00
CA ARG A 69 7.79 -8.04 -10.33
C ARG A 69 8.21 -6.66 -10.85
N LYS A 70 7.28 -5.71 -11.06
CA LYS A 70 7.66 -4.30 -11.33
C LYS A 70 8.39 -3.65 -10.16
N TRP A 71 8.15 -4.11 -8.92
CA TRP A 71 8.87 -3.63 -7.74
C TRP A 71 10.27 -4.22 -7.58
N GLU A 72 10.51 -5.43 -8.11
CA GLU A 72 11.73 -6.24 -7.89
C GLU A 72 13.05 -5.51 -8.23
N PRO A 73 13.17 -4.69 -9.31
CA PRO A 73 14.40 -3.91 -9.58
C PRO A 73 14.68 -2.76 -8.59
N PHE A 74 13.77 -2.53 -7.64
CA PHE A 74 13.79 -1.41 -6.71
C PHE A 74 13.79 -1.84 -5.25
N VAL A 75 13.75 -3.15 -4.96
CA VAL A 75 13.83 -3.72 -3.62
C VAL A 75 14.88 -4.82 -3.60
N SER A 76 15.47 -5.06 -2.43
CA SER A 76 16.31 -6.24 -2.20
C SER A 76 15.47 -7.32 -1.55
N LEU A 77 14.45 -7.77 -2.27
CA LEU A 77 13.54 -8.84 -1.87
C LEU A 77 13.37 -9.76 -3.08
N ALA A 78 13.33 -11.07 -2.85
CA ALA A 78 12.94 -12.03 -3.89
C ALA A 78 11.44 -12.31 -3.80
N PHE A 79 10.77 -12.46 -4.95
CA PHE A 79 9.35 -12.83 -5.00
C PHE A 79 9.20 -14.24 -5.59
N GLU A 80 8.54 -15.12 -4.86
CA GLU A 80 8.35 -16.52 -5.22
C GLU A 80 6.85 -16.87 -5.25
N LEU A 81 6.35 -17.27 -6.41
CA LEU A 81 5.01 -17.88 -6.52
C LEU A 81 5.10 -19.32 -6.01
N VAL A 82 4.36 -19.62 -4.94
CA VAL A 82 4.24 -20.97 -4.40
C VAL A 82 2.88 -21.57 -4.73
N GLU A 83 2.88 -22.85 -5.12
CA GLU A 83 1.67 -23.61 -5.44
C GLU A 83 1.45 -24.73 -4.41
N ASN A 84 0.18 -25.09 -4.17
CA ASN A 84 -0.25 -26.13 -3.24
C ASN A 84 0.06 -25.87 -1.74
N VAL A 85 0.69 -24.74 -1.40
CA VAL A 85 0.88 -24.27 -0.02
C VAL A 85 0.49 -22.79 0.10
N PRO A 86 -0.05 -22.34 1.25
CA PRO A 86 -0.35 -20.93 1.47
C PRO A 86 0.93 -20.08 1.51
N GLY A 87 1.00 -19.05 0.67
CA GLY A 87 2.06 -18.06 0.71
C GLY A 87 1.92 -17.08 1.88
N MET A 88 2.98 -16.29 2.12
CA MET A 88 2.92 -15.15 3.04
C MET A 88 1.89 -14.12 2.56
N ILE A 89 1.89 -13.82 1.26
CA ILE A 89 0.87 -13.01 0.59
C ILE A 89 -0.14 -13.95 -0.12
N ARG A 90 -1.42 -13.87 0.25
CA ARG A 90 -2.48 -14.73 -0.28
C ARG A 90 -3.47 -13.91 -1.10
N ILE A 91 -3.51 -14.15 -2.41
CA ILE A 91 -4.19 -13.31 -3.40
C ILE A 91 -5.55 -13.90 -3.78
N ALA A 92 -6.64 -13.13 -3.60
CA ALA A 92 -7.96 -13.45 -4.14
C ALA A 92 -8.39 -12.44 -5.23
N LEU A 93 -9.15 -12.88 -6.23
CA LEU A 93 -9.55 -12.07 -7.41
C LEU A 93 -11.06 -11.75 -7.45
N GLN A 94 -11.80 -12.02 -6.37
CA GLN A 94 -13.27 -11.90 -6.31
C GLN A 94 -13.74 -11.00 -5.16
N GLY A 95 -13.01 -9.91 -4.91
CA GLY A 95 -13.43 -8.87 -3.98
C GLY A 95 -14.41 -7.88 -4.59
N LYS A 96 -15.30 -7.31 -3.77
CA LYS A 96 -16.05 -6.09 -4.14
C LYS A 96 -15.10 -4.90 -4.29
N ASP A 97 -14.16 -4.80 -3.35
CA ASP A 97 -13.16 -3.75 -3.25
C ASP A 97 -11.76 -4.38 -3.48
N SER A 98 -10.75 -3.56 -3.81
CA SER A 98 -9.34 -4.02 -3.79
C SER A 98 -8.68 -3.56 -2.48
N TYR A 99 -7.77 -4.38 -1.95
CA TYR A 99 -6.97 -4.07 -0.75
C TYR A 99 -5.78 -5.01 -0.57
N SER A 100 -4.83 -4.60 0.27
CA SER A 100 -3.86 -5.49 0.91
C SER A 100 -3.65 -5.10 2.37
N PHE A 101 -3.25 -6.07 3.20
CA PHE A 101 -2.62 -5.78 4.48
C PHE A 101 -1.23 -5.18 4.27
N ILE A 102 -0.80 -4.33 5.22
CA ILE A 102 0.45 -3.58 5.12
C ILE A 102 1.63 -4.48 5.54
N GLY A 103 2.42 -4.92 4.56
CA GLY A 103 3.65 -5.67 4.78
C GLY A 103 3.45 -6.90 5.66
N ILE A 104 4.25 -7.02 6.73
CA ILE A 104 4.21 -8.17 7.64
C ILE A 104 2.91 -8.30 8.46
N ASP A 105 1.98 -7.34 8.40
CA ASP A 105 0.63 -7.57 8.95
C ASP A 105 -0.10 -8.73 8.25
N ALA A 106 0.27 -9.07 7.00
CA ALA A 106 -0.18 -10.28 6.31
C ALA A 106 0.07 -11.57 7.11
N MET A 107 1.12 -11.59 7.96
CA MET A 107 1.47 -12.72 8.82
C MET A 107 0.56 -12.87 10.07
N LYS A 108 -0.34 -11.90 10.31
CA LYS A 108 -1.32 -11.92 11.42
C LYS A 108 -2.71 -12.38 10.98
N VAL A 109 -2.91 -12.52 9.68
CA VAL A 109 -4.18 -12.94 9.05
C VAL A 109 -4.24 -14.46 9.04
N ASP A 110 -5.42 -15.04 9.29
CA ASP A 110 -5.63 -16.49 9.24
C ASP A 110 -5.17 -17.07 7.90
N VAL A 111 -4.58 -18.26 7.94
CA VAL A 111 -3.98 -18.92 6.76
C VAL A 111 -5.00 -19.22 5.65
N ASN A 112 -6.29 -19.32 6.00
CA ASN A 112 -7.40 -19.56 5.08
C ASN A 112 -8.07 -18.28 4.56
N GLU A 113 -7.60 -17.10 4.99
CA GLU A 113 -8.12 -15.79 4.57
C GLU A 113 -7.10 -15.08 3.64
N PRO A 114 -7.57 -14.31 2.64
CA PRO A 114 -6.69 -13.55 1.75
C PRO A 114 -6.01 -12.39 2.50
N THR A 115 -4.75 -12.13 2.15
CA THR A 115 -4.01 -10.95 2.62
C THR A 115 -3.94 -9.85 1.56
N MET A 116 -4.28 -10.17 0.32
CA MET A 116 -4.41 -9.25 -0.80
C MET A 116 -5.62 -9.64 -1.64
N VAL A 117 -6.43 -8.65 -2.02
CA VAL A 117 -7.64 -8.85 -2.82
C VAL A 117 -7.62 -7.88 -4.00
N LEU A 118 -7.73 -8.45 -5.19
CA LEU A 118 -7.84 -7.76 -6.46
C LEU A 118 -9.32 -7.78 -6.89
N GLY A 119 -10.09 -6.79 -6.41
CA GLY A 119 -11.49 -6.61 -6.81
C GLY A 119 -11.68 -5.95 -8.19
N THR A 120 -10.61 -5.35 -8.74
CA THR A 120 -10.61 -4.86 -10.12
C THR A 120 -10.64 -6.03 -11.10
N ALA A 121 -11.63 -6.05 -12.00
CA ALA A 121 -11.77 -7.13 -12.99
C ALA A 121 -10.56 -7.22 -13.95
N PRO A 122 -10.12 -8.42 -14.37
CA PRO A 122 -8.94 -8.60 -15.23
C PRO A 122 -9.00 -7.90 -16.59
N ASP A 123 -10.18 -7.72 -17.18
CA ASP A 123 -10.40 -6.99 -18.44
C ASP A 123 -10.35 -5.47 -18.28
N SER A 124 -10.34 -4.96 -17.05
CA SER A 124 -10.25 -3.53 -16.76
C SER A 124 -8.89 -2.95 -17.20
N PRO A 125 -8.86 -1.76 -17.82
CA PRO A 125 -7.61 -1.04 -18.10
C PRO A 125 -6.88 -0.60 -16.83
N LEU A 126 -7.50 -0.71 -15.66
CA LEU A 126 -6.90 -0.40 -14.36
C LEU A 126 -6.28 -1.61 -13.65
N PHE A 127 -6.43 -2.83 -14.19
CA PHE A 127 -6.02 -4.06 -13.51
C PHE A 127 -4.53 -4.06 -13.15
N ASP A 128 -3.65 -3.77 -14.11
CA ASP A 128 -2.19 -3.79 -13.90
C ASP A 128 -1.72 -2.67 -12.94
N HIS A 129 -2.47 -1.56 -12.89
CA HIS A 129 -2.28 -0.52 -11.88
C HIS A 129 -2.63 -1.06 -10.49
N THR A 130 -3.82 -1.66 -10.34
CA THR A 130 -4.29 -2.23 -9.06
C THR A 130 -3.32 -3.28 -8.54
N VAL A 131 -2.84 -4.21 -9.39
CA VAL A 131 -1.83 -5.21 -9.00
C VAL A 131 -0.57 -4.55 -8.42
N GLN A 132 -0.02 -3.53 -9.08
CA GLN A 132 1.18 -2.84 -8.60
C GLN A 132 0.91 -2.02 -7.32
N HIS A 133 -0.27 -1.42 -7.19
CA HIS A 133 -0.69 -0.63 -6.02
C HIS A 133 -0.87 -1.52 -4.78
N GLU A 134 -1.69 -2.57 -4.88
CA GLU A 134 -1.91 -3.51 -3.77
C GLU A 134 -0.61 -4.21 -3.36
N PHE A 135 0.26 -4.55 -4.31
CA PHE A 135 1.56 -5.10 -3.96
C PHE A 135 2.50 -4.07 -3.31
N GLY A 136 2.34 -2.77 -3.59
CA GLY A 136 3.00 -1.70 -2.84
C GLY A 136 2.60 -1.69 -1.36
N HIS A 137 1.32 -1.92 -1.06
CA HIS A 137 0.84 -2.16 0.31
C HIS A 137 1.39 -3.45 0.90
N ALA A 138 1.42 -4.54 0.13
CA ALA A 138 2.02 -5.81 0.55
C ALA A 138 3.54 -5.70 0.81
N LEU A 139 4.22 -4.67 0.28
CA LEU A 139 5.60 -4.31 0.63
C LEU A 139 5.73 -3.33 1.82
N GLY A 140 4.61 -2.92 2.42
CA GLY A 140 4.55 -2.04 3.59
C GLY A 140 4.47 -0.54 3.28
N PHE A 141 4.26 -0.15 2.02
CA PHE A 141 4.09 1.26 1.64
C PHE A 141 2.63 1.70 1.85
N HIS A 142 2.43 2.91 2.36
CA HIS A 142 1.10 3.48 2.55
C HIS A 142 0.80 4.53 1.47
N HIS A 143 -0.44 4.99 1.45
CA HIS A 143 -0.89 6.01 0.51
C HIS A 143 -0.11 7.32 0.58
N ALA A 144 0.29 7.83 -0.58
CA ALA A 144 1.07 9.05 -0.72
C ALA A 144 0.27 10.32 -0.33
N HIS A 145 -1.06 10.30 -0.41
CA HIS A 145 -1.91 11.44 -0.03
C HIS A 145 -1.95 11.70 1.49
N LEU A 146 -1.64 10.68 2.31
CA LEU A 146 -1.55 10.80 3.78
C LEU A 146 -0.26 11.51 4.23
N HIS A 147 0.64 11.86 3.31
CA HIS A 147 1.85 12.59 3.61
C HIS A 147 1.54 14.04 4.06
N PRO A 148 2.08 14.53 5.19
CA PRO A 148 1.83 15.89 5.69
C PRO A 148 2.16 17.06 4.74
N GLU A 149 2.99 16.88 3.71
CA GLU A 149 3.30 17.92 2.71
C GLU A 149 2.38 17.85 1.47
N ALA A 150 1.51 16.83 1.37
CA ALA A 150 0.51 16.75 0.32
C ALA A 150 -0.45 17.95 0.36
N ARG A 151 -0.78 18.42 1.58
CA ARG A 151 -1.58 19.63 1.86
C ARG A 151 -2.86 19.71 1.02
N ILE A 152 -3.50 18.56 0.82
CA ILE A 152 -4.64 18.42 -0.06
C ILE A 152 -5.82 19.20 0.54
N PRO A 153 -6.45 20.14 -0.20
CA PRO A 153 -7.57 20.92 0.29
C PRO A 153 -8.86 20.09 0.21
N TRP A 154 -8.94 19.05 1.04
CA TRP A 154 -10.06 18.10 1.05
C TRP A 154 -11.40 18.81 1.29
N ASN A 155 -12.37 18.50 0.44
CA ASN A 155 -13.79 18.79 0.65
C ASN A 155 -14.39 17.55 1.33
N LYS A 156 -14.44 17.57 2.67
CA LYS A 156 -14.83 16.39 3.47
C LYS A 156 -16.25 15.94 3.16
N GLU A 157 -17.17 16.88 3.03
CA GLU A 157 -18.57 16.63 2.70
C GLU A 157 -18.71 15.90 1.36
N ALA A 158 -18.03 16.39 0.32
CA ALA A 158 -18.00 15.73 -0.99
C ALA A 158 -17.32 14.36 -0.94
N ALA A 159 -16.27 14.19 -0.11
CA ALA A 159 -15.62 12.89 0.08
C ALA A 159 -16.56 11.87 0.73
N TYR A 160 -17.27 12.24 1.81
CA TYR A 160 -18.26 11.36 2.44
C TYR A 160 -19.40 11.00 1.48
N GLU A 161 -19.95 11.96 0.73
CA GLU A 161 -21.02 11.70 -0.24
C GLU A 161 -20.55 10.78 -1.37
N PHE A 162 -19.41 11.09 -1.99
CA PHE A 162 -18.88 10.35 -3.13
C PHE A 162 -18.52 8.91 -2.74
N LEU A 163 -17.76 8.73 -1.65
CA LEU A 163 -17.31 7.41 -1.20
C LEU A 163 -18.44 6.56 -0.63
N GLY A 164 -19.35 7.17 0.15
CA GLY A 164 -20.56 6.49 0.62
C GLY A 164 -21.45 6.03 -0.53
N LYS A 165 -21.58 6.82 -1.60
CA LYS A 165 -22.40 6.48 -2.77
C LYS A 165 -21.75 5.50 -3.75
N GLN A 166 -20.44 5.61 -4.00
CA GLN A 166 -19.75 4.74 -4.96
C GLN A 166 -19.33 3.41 -4.34
N HIS A 167 -18.79 3.43 -3.11
CA HIS A 167 -18.16 2.27 -2.48
C HIS A 167 -18.92 1.75 -1.26
N GLY A 168 -19.90 2.51 -0.74
CA GLY A 168 -20.68 2.12 0.45
C GLY A 168 -19.94 2.34 1.78
N TRP A 169 -18.88 3.15 1.77
CA TRP A 169 -18.04 3.43 2.95
C TRP A 169 -18.81 4.26 4.00
N THR A 170 -18.57 3.97 5.28
CA THR A 170 -19.06 4.83 6.37
C THR A 170 -18.20 6.10 6.49
N LYS A 171 -18.57 7.04 7.36
CA LYS A 171 -17.73 8.22 7.61
C LYS A 171 -16.39 7.83 8.22
N GLU A 172 -16.41 6.87 9.13
CA GLU A 172 -15.26 6.31 9.82
C GLU A 172 -14.31 5.60 8.83
N ASP A 173 -14.85 4.90 7.83
CA ASP A 173 -14.05 4.39 6.70
C ASP A 173 -13.37 5.52 5.92
N VAL A 174 -14.10 6.59 5.59
CA VAL A 174 -13.53 7.73 4.85
C VAL A 174 -12.46 8.45 5.67
N ASP A 175 -12.72 8.74 6.95
CA ASP A 175 -11.78 9.42 7.84
C ASP A 175 -10.48 8.59 7.98
N SER A 176 -10.60 7.30 8.28
CA SER A 176 -9.46 6.41 8.48
C SER A 176 -8.64 6.07 7.22
N ASN A 177 -9.20 6.27 6.01
CA ASN A 177 -8.50 6.00 4.75
C ASN A 177 -7.99 7.27 4.03
N LEU A 178 -8.66 8.42 4.17
CA LEU A 178 -8.30 9.66 3.47
C LEU A 178 -7.59 10.69 4.34
N PHE A 179 -7.89 10.76 5.64
CA PHE A 179 -7.49 11.91 6.48
C PHE A 179 -6.62 11.53 7.67
N GLU A 180 -6.72 10.31 8.19
CA GLU A 180 -5.98 9.87 9.36
C GLU A 180 -4.71 9.10 9.02
N LEU A 181 -3.70 9.26 9.87
CA LEU A 181 -2.48 8.49 9.84
C LEU A 181 -2.27 7.86 11.21
N GLU A 182 -2.16 6.53 11.26
CA GLU A 182 -2.24 5.76 12.51
C GLU A 182 -1.19 6.14 13.56
N SER A 183 0.03 6.52 13.16
CA SER A 183 1.09 6.97 14.08
C SER A 183 2.15 7.83 13.39
N PRO A 184 1.92 9.15 13.18
CA PRO A 184 2.81 10.02 12.43
C PRO A 184 4.27 10.07 12.92
N HIS A 185 4.51 9.78 14.20
CA HIS A 185 5.84 9.76 14.81
C HIS A 185 6.63 8.47 14.56
N ALA A 186 5.95 7.34 14.31
CA ALA A 186 6.59 6.04 14.04
C ALA A 186 6.82 5.80 12.53
N ALA A 187 6.35 6.71 11.68
CA ALA A 187 6.38 6.58 10.24
C ALA A 187 7.76 6.90 9.63
N VAL A 188 8.17 6.05 8.68
CA VAL A 188 9.31 6.28 7.78
C VAL A 188 8.84 7.04 6.55
N PHE A 189 9.68 7.98 6.11
CA PHE A 189 9.29 9.01 5.16
C PHE A 189 10.32 9.17 3.97
N GLY A 190 9.94 9.23 2.65
CA GLY A 190 10.70 9.76 1.43
C GLY A 190 10.08 11.01 0.66
N ASP A 191 10.72 11.83 -0.19
CA ASP A 191 10.10 13.15 -0.62
C ASP A 191 8.70 13.07 -1.31
N TYR A 192 7.64 13.82 -0.88
CA TYR A 192 6.23 13.77 -1.40
C TYR A 192 6.13 13.66 -2.92
N ASP A 193 5.19 12.84 -3.38
CA ASP A 193 4.95 12.66 -4.80
C ASP A 193 3.48 12.62 -5.20
N LYS A 194 3.08 13.58 -6.05
CA LYS A 194 1.80 13.58 -6.75
C LYS A 194 1.73 12.51 -7.86
N LEU A 195 2.88 11.99 -8.33
CA LEU A 195 2.96 10.99 -9.40
C LEU A 195 3.11 9.55 -8.87
N SER A 196 3.13 9.35 -7.54
CA SER A 196 3.25 8.03 -6.93
C SER A 196 2.09 7.14 -7.33
N ILE A 197 2.37 5.87 -7.64
CA ILE A 197 1.32 4.87 -7.84
C ILE A 197 0.47 4.71 -6.57
N MET A 198 1.04 4.98 -5.39
CA MET A 198 0.37 4.91 -4.09
C MET A 198 -0.50 6.14 -3.80
N HIS A 199 -0.69 7.08 -4.73
CA HIS A 199 -1.49 8.28 -4.52
C HIS A 199 -2.95 8.09 -4.95
N TYR A 200 -3.91 8.38 -4.07
CA TYR A 200 -5.32 8.38 -4.48
C TYR A 200 -5.64 9.53 -5.45
N PRO A 201 -6.43 9.29 -6.52
CA PRO A 201 -6.98 10.37 -7.32
C PRO A 201 -7.89 11.25 -6.47
N THR A 202 -7.65 12.57 -6.48
CA THR A 202 -8.35 13.53 -5.60
C THR A 202 -9.42 14.35 -6.33
N THR A 203 -9.68 14.06 -7.61
CA THR A 203 -10.46 14.90 -8.55
C THR A 203 -11.87 15.28 -8.09
N ASN A 204 -12.57 14.40 -7.38
CA ASN A 204 -13.93 14.65 -6.90
C ASN A 204 -13.98 15.00 -5.40
N LEU A 205 -12.82 15.16 -4.75
CA LEU A 205 -12.66 15.10 -3.29
C LEU A 205 -12.09 16.40 -2.70
N ILE A 206 -11.81 17.43 -3.50
CA ILE A 206 -11.09 18.64 -3.10
C ILE A 206 -11.84 19.92 -3.46
N TYR A 207 -11.43 21.02 -2.84
CA TYR A 207 -11.69 22.37 -3.34
C TYR A 207 -10.62 22.81 -4.34
N GLY A 208 -11.03 23.50 -5.40
CA GLY A 208 -10.12 24.04 -6.42
C GLY A 208 -9.70 23.03 -7.49
N ASN A 209 -8.68 23.38 -8.26
CA ASN A 209 -8.33 22.69 -9.52
C ASN A 209 -7.03 21.84 -9.44
N ASP A 210 -6.32 21.84 -8.31
CA ASP A 210 -5.01 21.19 -8.14
C ASP A 210 -5.07 19.67 -7.89
N ALA A 211 -6.09 19.02 -8.48
CA ALA A 211 -6.38 17.62 -8.30
C ALA A 211 -5.25 16.72 -8.82
N VAL A 212 -5.01 15.63 -8.10
CA VAL A 212 -4.14 14.55 -8.56
C VAL A 212 -5.00 13.52 -9.29
N GLY A 213 -4.57 13.13 -10.49
CA GLY A 213 -5.21 12.08 -11.28
C GLY A 213 -4.80 10.68 -10.83
N LEU A 214 -5.20 9.65 -11.58
CA LEU A 214 -4.73 8.29 -11.36
C LEU A 214 -3.35 8.09 -12.01
N ASN A 215 -2.37 7.63 -11.25
CA ASN A 215 -1.02 7.34 -11.74
C ASN A 215 -0.91 5.85 -12.05
N LEU A 216 -0.67 5.48 -13.31
CA LEU A 216 -0.75 4.06 -13.75
C LEU A 216 0.57 3.27 -13.63
N THR A 217 1.67 3.92 -13.21
CA THR A 217 3.02 3.36 -13.21
C THR A 217 3.85 3.85 -12.03
N LEU A 218 4.86 3.07 -11.64
CA LEU A 218 5.83 3.46 -10.61
C LEU A 218 6.55 4.76 -10.97
N SER A 219 6.46 5.75 -10.10
CA SER A 219 7.21 6.99 -10.20
C SER A 219 8.69 6.80 -9.85
N ASP A 220 9.54 7.78 -10.17
CA ASP A 220 10.95 7.72 -9.75
C ASP A 220 11.13 7.88 -8.23
N LYS A 221 10.15 8.45 -7.52
CA LYS A 221 10.15 8.54 -6.07
C LYS A 221 9.65 7.26 -5.41
N ASP A 222 8.68 6.55 -6.01
CA ASP A 222 8.32 5.18 -5.60
C ASP A 222 9.56 4.28 -5.63
N LYS A 223 10.28 4.28 -6.76
CA LYS A 223 11.53 3.53 -6.96
C LYS A 223 12.66 3.95 -6.02
N ALA A 224 12.72 5.23 -5.64
CA ALA A 224 13.72 5.73 -4.71
C ALA A 224 13.38 5.39 -3.25
N PHE A 225 12.08 5.41 -2.89
CA PHE A 225 11.62 5.02 -1.56
C PHE A 225 11.75 3.51 -1.35
N ALA A 226 11.36 2.70 -2.32
CA ALA A 226 11.54 1.24 -2.30
C ALA A 226 13.01 0.86 -2.03
N ARG A 227 13.97 1.45 -2.76
CA ARG A 227 15.42 1.21 -2.54
C ARG A 227 15.95 1.71 -1.21
N LYS A 228 15.27 2.68 -0.59
CA LYS A 228 15.62 3.18 0.75
C LYS A 228 15.14 2.23 1.84
N ILE A 229 13.96 1.62 1.66
CA ILE A 229 13.39 0.65 2.61
C ILE A 229 14.08 -0.71 2.48
N TYR A 230 14.30 -1.16 1.25
CA TYR A 230 14.90 -2.47 0.94
C TYR A 230 16.24 -2.30 0.17
N PRO A 231 17.29 -1.77 0.82
CA PRO A 231 18.55 -1.41 0.17
C PRO A 231 19.37 -2.62 -0.28
N ALA A 232 20.10 -2.43 -1.38
CA ALA A 232 21.00 -3.43 -1.94
C ALA A 232 21.96 -3.99 -0.88
N LEU A 233 22.14 -5.32 -0.89
CA LEU A 233 23.09 -5.99 0.01
C LEU A 233 24.51 -5.43 -0.19
N ASN A 234 25.06 -4.86 0.87
CA ASN A 234 26.47 -4.51 0.92
C ASN A 234 27.26 -5.75 1.36
N TYR A 235 27.66 -6.59 0.39
CA TYR A 235 28.45 -7.80 0.64
C TYR A 235 29.78 -7.54 1.38
N GLY A 236 30.28 -6.30 1.42
CA GLY A 236 31.45 -5.90 2.21
C GLY A 236 31.18 -5.67 3.71
N GLN A 237 29.95 -5.86 4.19
CA GLN A 237 29.55 -5.67 5.60
C GLN A 237 28.81 -6.87 6.21
N LEU A 238 28.67 -7.97 5.47
CA LEU A 238 28.16 -9.22 6.03
C LEU A 238 29.23 -9.85 6.95
N PRO A 239 28.84 -10.45 8.09
CA PRO A 239 29.75 -11.32 8.85
C PRO A 239 30.29 -12.44 7.96
N ALA A 240 31.56 -12.78 8.14
CA ALA A 240 32.22 -13.90 7.47
C ALA A 240 31.83 -15.26 8.08
#